data_AF-A0A7T4TWW1-F1
#
_entry.id   AF-A0A7T4TWW1-F1
#
_cell.length_a   1.000
_cell.length_b   1.000
_cell.length_c   1.000
_cell.angle_alpha   90.00
_cell.angle_beta   90.00
_cell.angle_gamma   90.00
#
_symmetry.space_group_name_H-M   'P 1'
#
loop_
_entity.id
_entity.type
_entity.pdbx_description
1 polymer ?
#
loop_
_entity_poly.entity_id
_entity_poly.type
_entity_poly.pdbx_seq_one_letter_code
_entity_poly.pdbx_strand_id
1 'polypeptide(L)'
;MTTRRARRSVRSATLVAVAAAAVLSMTACQSAGADAASGSGNAGSVSTARLADTGDARSTAETGGGRSATEVQVASAKTTSPVRKQTLADGSTAEIRKVGAQHYRAEIVSHGDVLATLDANGKDAGLDANDMFVVLTLDGKVHSWMGGGQSGPGTFELAGGWTAKVTQVGDLHYRAEILGLDGSVMGTLEADEQDAGLVANGIYIVLSAGGVISAHE
;
A
#
# COMPACT_ATOMS: atom_id res chain seq x y z
N MET A 1 -9.92 -33.56 -52.68
CA MET A 1 -10.93 -32.55 -53.08
C MET A 1 -10.79 -31.33 -52.19
N THR A 2 -10.26 -30.25 -52.75
CA THR A 2 -10.00 -28.97 -52.10
C THR A 2 -11.15 -28.01 -52.33
N THR A 3 -11.70 -27.42 -51.27
CA THR A 3 -12.55 -26.22 -51.38
C THR A 3 -12.24 -25.26 -50.24
N ARG A 4 -11.32 -24.32 -50.50
CA ARG A 4 -11.16 -23.09 -49.72
C ARG A 4 -12.30 -22.14 -50.10
N ARG A 5 -13.05 -21.64 -49.12
CA ARG A 5 -13.98 -20.52 -49.32
C ARG A 5 -13.47 -19.30 -48.57
N ALA A 6 -12.83 -18.39 -49.32
CA ALA A 6 -12.49 -17.07 -48.85
C ALA A 6 -13.75 -16.19 -48.85
N ARG A 7 -13.99 -15.46 -47.76
CA ARG A 7 -14.92 -14.32 -47.74
C ARG A 7 -14.18 -13.11 -47.21
N ARG A 8 -13.95 -12.17 -48.11
CA ARG A 8 -13.40 -10.82 -47.95
C ARG A 8 -14.58 -9.86 -47.96
N SER A 9 -14.71 -8.98 -46.96
CA SER A 9 -15.54 -7.76 -47.00
C SER A 9 -15.59 -7.14 -45.60
N VAL A 10 -15.54 -5.84 -45.34
CA VAL A 10 -15.18 -4.60 -46.06
C VAL A 10 -14.90 -3.60 -44.93
N ARG A 11 -13.91 -2.72 -45.10
CA ARG A 11 -13.62 -1.59 -44.20
C ARG A 11 -14.76 -0.58 -44.24
N SER A 12 -15.16 -0.05 -43.09
CA SER A 12 -15.85 1.24 -43.01
C SER A 12 -15.43 1.94 -41.72
N ALA A 13 -14.54 2.91 -41.88
CA ALA A 13 -14.14 3.85 -40.86
C ALA A 13 -15.11 5.03 -40.90
N THR A 14 -15.77 5.30 -39.79
CA THR A 14 -16.51 6.55 -39.57
C THR A 14 -15.90 7.24 -38.37
N LEU A 15 -15.00 8.18 -38.65
CA LEU A 15 -14.54 9.20 -37.73
C LEU A 15 -15.66 10.24 -37.59
N VAL A 16 -16.17 10.41 -36.37
CA VAL A 16 -16.95 11.59 -35.99
C VAL A 16 -16.15 12.31 -34.90
N ALA A 17 -15.51 13.41 -35.27
CA ALA A 17 -14.93 14.36 -34.35
C ALA A 17 -15.99 15.42 -34.04
N VAL A 18 -16.41 15.53 -32.78
CA VAL A 18 -17.14 16.69 -32.27
C VAL A 18 -16.23 17.40 -31.28
N ALA A 19 -15.97 18.66 -31.58
CA ALA A 19 -15.12 19.55 -30.81
C ALA A 19 -15.95 20.38 -29.80
N ALA A 20 -15.30 20.63 -28.66
CA ALA A 20 -15.32 21.84 -27.82
C ALA A 20 -16.63 22.31 -27.15
N ALA A 21 -16.59 22.46 -25.82
CA ALA A 21 -16.41 23.76 -25.18
C ALA A 21 -16.19 23.59 -23.67
N ALA A 22 -15.15 24.24 -23.14
CA ALA A 22 -14.87 24.37 -21.71
C ALA A 22 -15.72 25.49 -21.10
N VAL A 23 -16.18 25.31 -19.87
CA VAL A 23 -16.59 26.43 -19.00
C VAL A 23 -15.98 26.21 -17.62
N LEU A 24 -14.95 27.00 -17.32
CA LEU A 24 -14.41 27.19 -15.98
C LEU A 24 -15.37 28.07 -15.17
N SER A 25 -15.83 27.60 -14.03
CA SER A 25 -16.40 28.45 -12.99
C SER A 25 -15.57 28.30 -11.72
N MET A 26 -14.67 29.25 -11.48
CA MET A 26 -14.01 29.42 -10.19
C MET A 26 -14.91 30.30 -9.30
N THR A 27 -15.33 29.77 -8.15
CA THR A 27 -15.83 30.60 -7.04
C THR A 27 -14.71 30.74 -6.04
N ALA A 28 -14.17 31.96 -5.96
CA ALA A 28 -13.21 32.39 -4.97
C ALA A 28 -13.91 33.04 -3.77
N CYS A 29 -13.27 32.86 -2.61
CA CYS A 29 -13.35 33.60 -1.36
C CYS A 29 -14.69 33.64 -0.61
N GLN A 30 -14.67 33.39 0.70
CA GLN A 30 -14.49 34.46 1.69
C GLN A 30 -13.98 33.88 3.01
N SER A 31 -12.80 34.32 3.44
CA SER A 31 -12.34 34.24 4.83
C SER A 31 -12.91 35.42 5.62
N ALA A 32 -13.57 35.17 6.75
CA ALA A 32 -13.77 36.16 7.78
C ALA A 32 -13.80 35.45 9.15
N GLY A 33 -12.74 35.68 9.93
CA GLY A 33 -12.75 35.39 11.36
C GLY A 33 -13.52 36.46 12.13
N ALA A 34 -14.03 36.09 13.29
CA ALA A 34 -14.32 37.00 14.39
C ALA A 34 -14.34 36.19 15.69
N ASP A 35 -13.36 36.49 16.55
CA ASP A 35 -13.30 36.09 17.94
C ASP A 35 -14.46 36.69 18.75
N ALA A 36 -14.96 35.95 19.76
CA ALA A 36 -15.19 36.47 21.11
C ALA A 36 -15.60 35.35 22.07
N ALA A 37 -14.90 35.33 23.20
CA ALA A 37 -15.00 34.38 24.30
C ALA A 37 -16.10 34.72 25.32
N SER A 38 -16.50 33.70 26.08
CA SER A 38 -16.87 33.70 27.51
C SER A 38 -17.11 32.22 27.89
N GLY A 39 -16.47 31.55 28.85
CA GLY A 39 -15.74 31.96 30.05
C GLY A 39 -16.40 31.26 31.26
N SER A 40 -15.69 30.35 31.95
CA SER A 40 -15.76 30.09 33.40
C SER A 40 -15.13 28.74 33.77
N GLY A 41 -14.17 28.77 34.70
CA GLY A 41 -13.64 27.57 35.38
C GLY A 41 -12.19 27.72 35.84
N ASN A 42 -11.97 28.55 36.86
CA ASN A 42 -10.66 28.87 37.44
C ASN A 42 -10.18 27.85 38.50
N ALA A 43 -8.87 27.95 38.79
CA ALA A 43 -8.08 27.39 39.89
C ALA A 43 -7.54 25.97 39.67
N GLY A 44 -6.26 25.67 39.84
CA GLY A 44 -5.15 26.43 40.41
C GLY A 44 -4.20 25.43 41.10
N SER A 45 -2.96 25.38 40.62
CA SER A 45 -1.70 25.06 41.33
C SER A 45 -1.68 23.91 42.37
N VAL A 46 -0.83 22.89 42.17
CA VAL A 46 0.49 22.70 42.82
C VAL A 46 0.98 21.25 42.71
N SER A 47 2.27 21.08 42.45
CA SER A 47 3.01 19.82 42.56
C SER A 47 3.17 19.39 44.02
N THR A 48 3.05 18.08 44.28
CA THR A 48 3.67 17.43 45.45
C THR A 48 4.29 16.11 45.05
N ALA A 49 5.60 16.03 45.22
CA ALA A 49 6.38 14.79 45.21
C ALA A 49 6.38 14.16 46.61
N ARG A 50 6.49 12.83 46.67
CA ARG A 50 6.84 11.97 47.81
C ARG A 50 7.45 10.69 47.21
N LEU A 51 8.39 9.95 47.80
CA LEU A 51 9.40 10.12 48.84
C LEU A 51 10.21 8.80 48.79
N ALA A 52 11.53 8.86 48.84
CA ALA A 52 12.46 7.83 49.38
C ALA A 52 13.87 8.13 48.83
N ASP A 53 14.96 8.06 49.56
CA ASP A 53 15.24 7.86 50.99
C ASP A 53 16.71 8.30 51.16
N THR A 54 17.03 8.81 52.34
CA THR A 54 18.30 9.46 52.67
C THR A 54 19.23 8.45 53.33
N GLY A 55 20.42 8.26 52.77
CA GLY A 55 21.55 7.60 53.44
C GLY A 55 22.78 8.51 53.39
N ASP A 56 23.05 9.19 54.49
CA ASP A 56 24.15 10.14 54.72
C ASP A 56 25.43 9.40 55.15
N ALA A 57 26.59 9.74 54.58
CA ALA A 57 27.89 9.66 55.26
C ALA A 57 29.01 10.40 54.49
N ARG A 58 29.20 11.66 54.87
CA ARG A 58 30.47 12.35 55.26
C ARG A 58 31.80 12.16 54.49
N SER A 59 32.40 13.35 54.28
CA SER A 59 33.85 13.70 54.33
C SER A 59 34.69 13.31 53.11
N THR A 60 35.62 14.10 52.54
CA THR A 60 36.24 15.40 52.86
C THR A 60 37.11 15.78 51.64
N ALA A 61 37.31 17.09 51.44
CA ALA A 61 38.51 17.74 50.85
C ALA A 61 38.82 17.61 49.34
N GLU A 62 38.69 18.79 48.70
CA GLU A 62 39.70 19.54 47.91
C GLU A 62 40.16 19.09 46.50
N THR A 63 39.86 20.03 45.58
CA THR A 63 40.76 20.63 44.58
C THR A 63 41.04 19.86 43.28
N GLY A 64 40.65 20.49 42.16
CA GLY A 64 41.29 20.27 40.86
C GLY A 64 40.30 20.32 39.70
N GLY A 65 40.32 21.42 38.94
CA GLY A 65 39.47 21.61 37.76
C GLY A 65 39.77 20.64 36.61
N GLY A 66 38.82 20.55 35.68
CA GLY A 66 39.07 19.85 34.42
C GLY A 66 37.79 19.47 33.68
N ARG A 67 37.53 20.21 32.61
CA ARG A 67 36.56 19.94 31.54
C ARG A 67 36.49 18.46 31.15
N SER A 68 35.29 17.89 31.05
CA SER A 68 34.75 17.29 29.81
C SER A 68 33.51 16.47 30.15
N ALA A 69 32.34 16.97 29.72
CA ALA A 69 31.11 16.20 29.71
C ALA A 69 31.29 15.01 28.77
N THR A 70 31.50 13.82 29.34
CA THR A 70 31.35 12.57 28.59
C THR A 70 29.92 12.12 28.82
N GLU A 71 29.02 12.67 28.02
CA GLU A 71 27.67 12.15 27.85
C GLU A 71 27.81 10.76 27.23
N VAL A 72 27.68 9.72 28.06
CA VAL A 72 27.54 8.35 27.57
C VAL A 72 26.16 8.27 26.93
N GLN A 73 26.10 8.64 25.64
CA GLN A 73 24.98 8.32 24.78
C GLN A 73 24.93 6.80 24.68
N VAL A 74 24.07 6.19 25.46
CA VAL A 74 23.54 4.86 25.18
C VAL A 74 22.74 4.98 23.88
N ALA A 75 23.45 4.87 22.76
CA ALA A 75 22.86 4.66 21.46
C ALA A 75 22.05 3.36 21.57
N SER A 76 20.72 3.51 21.67
CA SER A 76 19.81 2.40 21.42
C SER A 76 20.03 2.01 19.97
N ALA A 77 20.88 1.01 19.75
CA ALA A 77 21.09 0.42 18.44
C ALA A 77 19.72 -0.06 17.95
N LYS A 78 19.15 0.67 16.98
CA LYS A 78 17.99 0.23 16.22
C LYS A 78 18.43 -1.03 15.49
N THR A 79 18.21 -2.19 16.10
CA THR A 79 18.40 -3.48 15.46
C THR A 79 17.50 -3.48 14.24
N THR A 80 18.10 -3.35 13.06
CA THR A 80 17.34 -3.39 11.82
C THR A 80 16.79 -4.80 11.69
N SER A 81 15.48 -4.95 11.56
CA SER A 81 14.85 -6.26 11.42
C SER A 81 15.54 -7.07 10.32
N PRO A 82 15.82 -8.37 10.53
CA PRO A 82 16.42 -9.23 9.52
C PRO A 82 15.66 -9.17 8.20
N VAL A 83 16.40 -9.23 7.09
CA VAL A 83 15.82 -9.33 5.75
C VAL A 83 15.63 -10.82 5.42
N ARG A 84 14.40 -11.21 5.10
CA ARG A 84 14.10 -12.53 4.55
C ARG A 84 14.10 -12.44 3.03
N LYS A 85 14.73 -13.41 2.38
CA LYS A 85 14.74 -13.52 0.92
C LYS A 85 13.79 -14.63 0.47
N GLN A 86 13.07 -14.39 -0.61
CA GLN A 86 12.20 -15.38 -1.24
C GLN A 86 12.32 -15.27 -2.76
N THR A 87 12.54 -16.39 -3.44
CA THR A 87 12.52 -16.43 -4.92
C THR A 87 11.08 -16.29 -5.41
N LEU A 88 10.86 -15.43 -6.40
CA LEU A 88 9.57 -15.21 -7.04
C LEU A 88 9.38 -16.11 -8.27
N ALA A 89 8.17 -16.10 -8.82
CA ALA A 89 7.78 -16.95 -9.95
C ALA A 89 8.62 -16.72 -11.22
N ASP A 90 9.12 -15.50 -11.43
CA ASP A 90 10.00 -15.13 -12.55
C ASP A 90 11.50 -15.41 -12.30
N GLY A 91 11.84 -15.92 -11.11
CA GLY A 91 13.22 -16.17 -10.67
C GLY A 91 13.91 -14.98 -10.00
N SER A 92 13.28 -13.80 -9.95
CA SER A 92 13.75 -12.67 -9.15
C SER A 92 13.65 -12.96 -7.63
N THR A 93 14.14 -12.04 -6.80
CA THR A 93 14.13 -12.20 -5.34
C THR A 93 13.34 -11.09 -4.67
N ALA A 94 12.34 -11.44 -3.85
CA ALA A 94 11.77 -10.51 -2.89
C ALA A 94 12.62 -10.46 -1.62
N GLU A 95 13.14 -9.28 -1.29
CA GLU A 95 13.77 -8.95 -0.04
C GLU A 95 12.77 -8.32 0.92
N ILE A 96 12.35 -9.07 1.94
CA ILE A 96 11.20 -8.75 2.79
C ILE A 96 11.71 -8.32 4.16
N ARG A 97 11.28 -7.14 4.59
CA ARG A 97 11.63 -6.55 5.89
C ARG A 97 10.38 -6.21 6.67
N LYS A 98 10.41 -6.55 7.96
CA LYS A 98 9.44 -6.01 8.93
C LYS A 98 9.81 -4.58 9.30
N VAL A 99 8.94 -3.64 8.99
CA VAL A 99 9.13 -2.20 9.26
C VAL A 99 8.39 -1.78 10.53
N GLY A 100 7.28 -2.43 10.86
CA GLY A 100 6.50 -2.17 12.07
C GLY A 100 5.59 -3.33 12.46
N ALA A 101 4.71 -3.09 13.44
CA ALA A 101 3.60 -4.01 13.71
C ALA A 101 2.61 -3.91 12.55
N GLN A 102 2.29 -5.02 11.90
CA GLN A 102 1.39 -5.04 10.73
C GLN A 102 1.89 -4.15 9.57
N HIS A 103 3.23 -3.98 9.47
CA HIS A 103 3.87 -3.21 8.42
C HIS A 103 5.11 -3.94 7.90
N TYR A 104 5.02 -4.39 6.65
CA TYR A 104 6.10 -5.06 5.93
C TYR A 104 6.37 -4.34 4.62
N ARG A 105 7.64 -4.33 4.23
CA ARG A 105 8.08 -3.84 2.92
C ARG A 105 8.83 -4.96 2.21
N ALA A 106 8.54 -5.16 0.93
CA ALA A 106 9.28 -6.06 0.07
C ALA A 106 9.89 -5.28 -1.10
N GLU A 107 11.17 -5.46 -1.34
CA GLU A 107 11.84 -4.99 -2.56
C GLU A 107 12.02 -6.18 -3.49
N ILE A 108 11.58 -6.05 -4.74
CA ILE A 108 11.83 -7.05 -5.78
C ILE A 108 13.15 -6.72 -6.44
N VAL A 109 14.11 -7.63 -6.32
CA VAL A 109 15.48 -7.48 -6.78
C VAL A 109 15.76 -8.47 -7.89
N SER A 110 16.32 -7.99 -9.00
CA SER A 110 16.85 -8.82 -10.08
C SER A 110 18.20 -8.28 -10.52
N HIS A 111 19.18 -9.17 -10.70
CA HIS A 111 20.54 -8.81 -11.09
C HIS A 111 21.23 -7.73 -10.22
N GLY A 112 20.77 -7.54 -8.98
CA GLY A 112 21.29 -6.53 -8.04
C GLY A 112 20.52 -5.21 -8.05
N ASP A 113 19.58 -5.01 -8.97
CA ASP A 113 18.76 -3.81 -9.07
C ASP A 113 17.39 -4.03 -8.42
N VAL A 114 16.90 -3.01 -7.70
CA VAL A 114 15.52 -2.98 -7.18
C VAL A 114 14.58 -2.57 -8.30
N LEU A 115 13.70 -3.48 -8.71
CA LEU A 115 12.73 -3.26 -9.77
C LEU A 115 11.43 -2.65 -9.27
N ALA A 116 10.99 -3.04 -8.07
CA ALA A 116 9.74 -2.59 -7.47
C ALA A 116 9.80 -2.67 -5.94
N THR A 117 8.87 -1.96 -5.30
CA THR A 117 8.65 -2.01 -3.85
C THR A 117 7.17 -2.25 -3.59
N LEU A 118 6.85 -3.25 -2.76
CA LEU A 118 5.53 -3.42 -2.15
C LEU A 118 5.57 -2.95 -0.69
N ASP A 119 4.55 -2.22 -0.26
CA ASP A 119 4.41 -1.73 1.11
C ASP A 119 3.07 -2.17 1.71
N ALA A 120 3.09 -3.26 2.46
CA ALA A 120 1.92 -3.76 3.17
C ALA A 120 1.84 -3.05 4.54
N ASN A 121 1.11 -1.94 4.59
CA ASN A 121 0.95 -1.10 5.77
C ASN A 121 -0.52 -0.98 6.16
N GLY A 122 -0.95 -1.77 7.15
CA GLY A 122 -2.34 -1.82 7.58
C GLY A 122 -3.31 -2.46 6.59
N LYS A 123 -2.83 -2.87 5.41
CA LYS A 123 -3.51 -3.70 4.41
C LYS A 123 -2.48 -4.50 3.62
N ASP A 124 -2.94 -5.53 2.91
CA ASP A 124 -2.11 -6.24 1.92
C ASP A 124 -1.72 -5.29 0.77
N ALA A 125 -0.63 -5.61 0.09
CA ALA A 125 -0.17 -4.91 -1.11
C ALA A 125 -0.09 -5.86 -2.30
N GLY A 126 -0.35 -5.35 -3.49
CA GLY A 126 -0.31 -6.09 -4.75
C GLY A 126 0.63 -5.43 -5.75
N LEU A 127 1.07 -6.20 -6.74
CA LEU A 127 1.86 -5.71 -7.87
C LEU A 127 1.59 -6.58 -9.10
N ASP A 128 1.32 -5.93 -10.23
CA ASP A 128 1.48 -6.50 -11.56
C ASP A 128 2.79 -5.99 -12.16
N ALA A 129 3.76 -6.89 -12.30
CA ALA A 129 5.09 -6.61 -12.82
C ALA A 129 5.31 -7.36 -14.14
N ASN A 130 4.65 -6.91 -15.21
CA ASN A 130 4.68 -7.52 -16.54
C ASN A 130 4.15 -8.96 -16.52
N ASP A 131 2.90 -9.15 -16.08
CA ASP A 131 2.24 -10.47 -16.02
C ASP A 131 2.82 -11.41 -14.96
N MET A 132 3.76 -10.93 -14.13
CA MET A 132 4.04 -11.50 -12.82
C MET A 132 3.21 -10.76 -11.78
N PHE A 133 2.37 -11.49 -11.06
CA PHE A 133 1.56 -10.93 -9.98
C PHE A 133 2.18 -11.29 -8.64
N VAL A 134 2.18 -10.33 -7.71
CA VAL A 134 2.75 -10.51 -6.37
C VAL A 134 1.80 -9.93 -5.34
N VAL A 135 1.54 -10.66 -4.26
CA VAL A 135 0.89 -10.14 -3.06
C VAL A 135 1.86 -10.20 -1.90
N LEU A 136 2.07 -9.06 -1.23
CA LEU A 136 2.69 -8.98 0.08
C LEU A 136 1.59 -8.84 1.12
N THR A 137 1.44 -9.83 1.99
CA THR A 137 0.42 -9.82 3.03
C THR A 137 0.83 -9.00 4.24
N LEU A 138 -0.15 -8.59 5.03
CA LEU A 138 -0.02 -7.88 6.30
C LEU A 138 0.83 -8.61 7.37
N ASP A 139 0.91 -9.94 7.29
CA ASP A 139 1.77 -10.77 8.14
C ASP A 139 3.17 -11.01 7.53
N GLY A 140 3.43 -10.44 6.35
CA GLY A 140 4.72 -10.41 5.67
C GLY A 140 4.96 -11.58 4.71
N LYS A 141 3.97 -12.44 4.44
CA LYS A 141 4.12 -13.50 3.43
C LYS A 141 4.10 -12.89 2.03
N VAL A 142 4.84 -13.50 1.12
CA VAL A 142 4.82 -13.15 -0.30
C VAL A 142 4.29 -14.35 -1.06
N HIS A 143 3.35 -14.08 -1.96
CA HIS A 143 2.86 -15.04 -2.95
C HIS A 143 3.04 -14.45 -4.33
N SER A 144 3.54 -15.23 -5.27
CA SER A 144 3.78 -14.76 -6.64
C SER A 144 3.44 -15.82 -7.67
N TRP A 145 2.87 -15.41 -8.79
CA TRP A 145 2.51 -16.27 -9.90
C TRP A 145 2.68 -15.55 -11.24
N MET A 146 2.65 -16.32 -12.33
CA MET A 146 2.72 -15.79 -13.71
C MET A 146 1.37 -15.97 -14.40
N GLY A 147 0.97 -14.99 -15.21
CA GLY A 147 -0.19 -15.10 -16.09
C GLY A 147 -1.54 -14.98 -15.40
N GLY A 148 -2.59 -15.24 -16.18
CA GLY A 148 -3.98 -15.20 -15.71
C GLY A 148 -4.61 -13.80 -15.62
N GLY A 149 -3.89 -12.78 -16.08
CA GLY A 149 -4.40 -11.41 -16.15
C GLY A 149 -5.59 -11.25 -17.10
N GLN A 150 -6.62 -10.57 -16.63
CA GLN A 150 -7.80 -10.18 -17.39
C GLN A 150 -7.89 -8.65 -17.38
N SER A 151 -7.98 -8.03 -18.56
CA SER A 151 -7.81 -6.58 -18.70
C SER A 151 -9.11 -5.81 -18.94
N GLY A 152 -9.19 -4.62 -18.36
CA GLY A 152 -10.24 -3.63 -18.57
C GLY A 152 -11.46 -3.82 -17.67
N PRO A 153 -12.46 -2.93 -17.79
CA PRO A 153 -13.71 -3.06 -17.05
C PRO A 153 -14.50 -4.29 -17.49
N GLY A 154 -15.15 -4.98 -16.55
CA GLY A 154 -15.90 -6.19 -16.84
C GLY A 154 -16.20 -7.03 -15.61
N THR A 155 -16.80 -8.19 -15.85
CA THR A 155 -16.99 -9.21 -14.83
C THR A 155 -16.17 -10.43 -15.22
N PHE A 156 -15.34 -10.89 -14.29
CA PHE A 156 -14.30 -11.88 -14.53
C PHE A 156 -14.38 -13.01 -13.52
N GLU A 157 -14.23 -14.23 -14.00
CA GLU A 157 -14.04 -15.39 -13.13
C GLU A 157 -12.62 -15.36 -12.57
N LEU A 158 -12.49 -15.64 -11.27
CA LEU A 158 -11.24 -15.73 -10.54
C LEU A 158 -11.01 -17.16 -10.06
N ALA A 159 -9.78 -17.43 -9.60
CA ALA A 159 -9.44 -18.69 -8.94
C ALA A 159 -10.39 -19.00 -7.77
N GLY A 160 -10.57 -20.28 -7.44
CA GLY A 160 -11.51 -20.73 -6.40
C GLY A 160 -13.00 -20.54 -6.73
N GLY A 161 -13.36 -20.25 -7.98
CA GLY A 161 -14.76 -20.04 -8.40
C GLY A 161 -15.35 -18.72 -7.91
N TRP A 162 -14.50 -17.75 -7.56
CA TRP A 162 -14.88 -16.39 -7.23
C TRP A 162 -15.14 -15.58 -8.49
N THR A 163 -15.90 -14.49 -8.36
CA THR A 163 -16.08 -13.54 -9.45
C THR A 163 -15.61 -12.17 -9.00
N ALA A 164 -15.06 -11.36 -9.91
CA ALA A 164 -14.79 -9.95 -9.66
C ALA A 164 -15.48 -9.07 -10.70
N LYS A 165 -16.07 -7.98 -10.25
CA LYS A 165 -16.56 -6.91 -11.11
C LYS A 165 -15.57 -5.75 -11.07
N VAL A 166 -14.85 -5.56 -12.17
CA VAL A 166 -13.88 -4.48 -12.36
C VAL A 166 -14.56 -3.29 -13.04
N THR A 167 -14.39 -2.12 -12.45
CA THR A 167 -14.90 -0.84 -12.97
C THR A 167 -13.73 0.13 -13.09
N GLN A 168 -13.64 0.84 -14.21
CA GLN A 168 -12.74 1.99 -14.32
C GLN A 168 -13.42 3.19 -13.63
N VAL A 169 -12.74 3.75 -12.65
CA VAL A 169 -13.21 4.86 -11.83
C VAL A 169 -12.61 6.17 -12.33
N GLY A 170 -11.39 6.12 -12.88
CA GLY A 170 -10.68 7.24 -13.46
C GLY A 170 -9.49 6.79 -14.31
N ASP A 171 -8.62 7.73 -14.65
CA ASP A 171 -7.35 7.43 -15.31
C ASP A 171 -6.41 6.76 -14.31
N LEU A 172 -5.85 5.60 -14.68
CA LEU A 172 -5.04 4.75 -13.78
C LEU A 172 -5.75 4.41 -12.44
N HIS A 173 -7.08 4.38 -12.48
CA HIS A 173 -7.89 4.17 -11.29
C HIS A 173 -8.99 3.15 -11.56
N TYR A 174 -8.86 1.98 -10.96
CA TYR A 174 -9.79 0.86 -11.10
C TYR A 174 -10.23 0.35 -9.73
N ARG A 175 -11.47 -0.12 -9.68
CA ARG A 175 -12.03 -0.82 -8.52
C ARG A 175 -12.49 -2.21 -8.92
N ALA A 176 -12.17 -3.21 -8.12
CA ALA A 176 -12.72 -4.55 -8.22
C ALA A 176 -13.60 -4.85 -7.02
N GLU A 177 -14.87 -5.16 -7.24
CA GLU A 177 -15.74 -5.76 -6.24
C GLU A 177 -15.61 -7.29 -6.34
N ILE A 178 -15.15 -7.94 -5.27
CA ILE A 178 -15.02 -9.40 -5.20
C ILE A 178 -16.35 -9.96 -4.72
N LEU A 179 -16.96 -10.82 -5.53
CA LEU A 179 -18.32 -11.31 -5.36
C LEU A 179 -18.31 -12.76 -4.86
N GLY A 180 -19.12 -13.04 -3.84
CA GLY A 180 -19.43 -14.40 -3.43
C GLY A 180 -20.40 -15.09 -4.40
N LEU A 181 -20.64 -16.39 -4.16
CA LEU A 181 -21.53 -17.22 -4.99
C LEU A 181 -22.99 -16.71 -5.07
N ASP A 182 -23.43 -15.95 -4.08
CA ASP A 182 -24.76 -15.33 -4.02
C ASP A 182 -24.80 -13.93 -4.68
N GLY A 183 -23.69 -13.48 -5.26
CA GLY A 183 -23.52 -12.16 -5.87
C GLY A 183 -23.29 -11.01 -4.89
N SER A 184 -23.18 -11.28 -3.58
CA SER A 184 -22.86 -10.26 -2.60
C SER A 184 -21.37 -9.87 -2.63
N VAL A 185 -21.08 -8.60 -2.35
CA VAL A 185 -19.70 -8.09 -2.31
C VAL A 185 -19.02 -8.53 -1.01
N MET A 186 -17.98 -9.34 -1.13
CA MET A 186 -17.20 -9.88 -0.02
C MET A 186 -15.91 -9.08 0.24
N GLY A 187 -15.49 -8.28 -0.73
CA GLY A 187 -14.32 -7.42 -0.61
C GLY A 187 -14.21 -6.44 -1.77
N THR A 188 -13.35 -5.43 -1.60
CA THR A 188 -13.08 -4.42 -2.62
C THR A 188 -11.58 -4.21 -2.73
N LEU A 189 -11.02 -4.29 -3.94
CA LEU A 189 -9.71 -3.73 -4.25
C LEU A 189 -9.90 -2.38 -4.92
N GLU A 190 -9.10 -1.40 -4.49
CA GLU A 190 -9.01 -0.10 -5.12
C GLU A 190 -7.56 0.11 -5.58
N ALA A 191 -7.35 0.09 -6.89
CA ALA A 191 -6.06 0.38 -7.51
C ALA A 191 -6.11 1.83 -8.05
N ASP A 192 -5.56 2.76 -7.29
CA ASP A 192 -5.58 4.21 -7.55
C ASP A 192 -4.15 4.71 -7.68
N GLU A 193 -3.68 4.90 -8.92
CA GLU A 193 -2.30 5.16 -9.32
C GLU A 193 -1.27 4.08 -8.91
N GLN A 194 -1.65 3.17 -8.01
CA GLN A 194 -0.88 2.05 -7.50
C GLN A 194 -1.71 0.78 -7.56
N ASP A 195 -1.03 -0.33 -7.82
CA ASP A 195 -1.64 -1.65 -7.78
C ASP A 195 -2.11 -2.01 -6.38
N ALA A 196 -3.16 -2.82 -6.31
CA ALA A 196 -3.74 -3.31 -5.07
C ALA A 196 -3.68 -4.82 -5.02
N GLY A 197 -3.57 -5.36 -3.80
CA GLY A 197 -3.62 -6.78 -3.55
C GLY A 197 -4.50 -7.09 -2.34
N LEU A 198 -5.09 -8.29 -2.33
CA LEU A 198 -5.73 -8.84 -1.13
C LEU A 198 -5.65 -10.36 -1.14
N VAL A 199 -5.87 -10.95 0.03
CA VAL A 199 -6.11 -12.38 0.18
C VAL A 199 -7.54 -12.62 0.68
N ALA A 200 -8.33 -13.41 -0.05
CA ALA A 200 -9.68 -13.80 0.32
C ALA A 200 -9.80 -15.33 0.33
N ASN A 201 -9.98 -15.92 1.52
CA ASN A 201 -10.15 -17.37 1.70
C ASN A 201 -9.07 -18.23 1.01
N GLY A 202 -7.81 -17.77 1.06
CA GLY A 202 -6.68 -18.45 0.43
C GLY A 202 -6.44 -18.06 -1.03
N ILE A 203 -7.32 -17.26 -1.64
CA ILE A 203 -7.14 -16.73 -2.99
C ILE A 203 -6.39 -15.41 -2.92
N TYR A 204 -5.24 -15.34 -3.56
CA TYR A 204 -4.45 -14.13 -3.75
C TYR A 204 -4.96 -13.40 -4.99
N ILE A 205 -5.27 -12.12 -4.86
CA ILE A 205 -5.85 -11.32 -5.94
C ILE A 205 -5.02 -10.04 -6.08
N VAL A 206 -4.67 -9.69 -7.32
CA VAL A 206 -4.06 -8.39 -7.67
C VAL A 206 -4.97 -7.67 -8.65
N LEU A 207 -5.17 -6.37 -8.44
CA LEU A 207 -5.73 -5.43 -9.41
C LEU A 207 -4.67 -4.37 -9.69
N SER A 208 -4.26 -4.24 -10.95
CA SER A 208 -3.32 -3.20 -11.35
C SER A 208 -4.03 -1.87 -11.60
N ALA A 209 -3.29 -0.76 -11.42
CA ALA A 209 -3.75 0.58 -11.80
C ALA A 209 -4.05 0.68 -13.32
N GLY A 210 -3.46 -0.21 -14.13
CA GLY A 210 -3.77 -0.37 -15.55
C GLY A 210 -5.08 -1.13 -15.84
N GLY A 211 -5.77 -1.62 -14.83
CA GLY A 211 -7.03 -2.36 -14.97
C GLY A 211 -6.85 -3.84 -15.33
N VAL A 212 -5.72 -4.45 -14.96
CA VAL A 212 -5.52 -5.90 -15.08
C VAL A 212 -5.84 -6.54 -13.74
N ILE A 213 -6.71 -7.55 -13.74
CA ILE A 213 -6.99 -8.38 -12.56
C ILE A 213 -6.49 -9.80 -12.77
N SER A 214 -5.85 -10.37 -11.74
CA SER A 214 -5.42 -11.77 -11.73
C SER A 214 -5.60 -12.36 -10.33
N ALA A 215 -5.80 -13.68 -10.26
CA ALA A 215 -5.97 -14.39 -9.01
C ALA A 215 -5.34 -15.79 -9.03
N HIS A 216 -4.84 -16.26 -7.88
CA HIS A 216 -4.17 -17.55 -7.73
C HIS A 216 -4.41 -18.17 -6.34
N GLU A 217 -4.40 -19.50 -6.26
CA GLU A 217 -4.57 -20.30 -5.01
C GLU A 217 -3.26 -20.58 -4.26
#